data_AF-A0A366MEM9-F1
#
_entry.id   AF-A0A366MEM9-F1
#
_cell.length_a   1.000
_cell.length_b   1.000
_cell.length_c   1.000
_cell.angle_alpha   90.00
_cell.angle_beta   90.00
_cell.angle_gamma   90.00
#
_symmetry.space_group_name_H-M   'P 1'
#
loop_
_entity.id
_entity.type
_entity.pdbx_description
1 polymer ?
#
loop_
_entity_poly.entity_id
_entity_poly.type
_entity_poly.pdbx_seq_one_letter_code
_entity_poly.pdbx_strand_id
1 'polypeptide(L)' 'MANHYAKDADDFAARLNRLTEEEFVSLIELIRVGEEGITCLPTECAEVLIEQAMRRAGAEAANELYALYEMGTQCQ' A
#
# COMPACT_ATOMS: atom_id res chain seq x y z
N MET A 1 22.70 -0.14 11.79
CA MET A 1 22.43 1.17 11.15
C MET A 1 21.42 0.92 10.03
N ALA A 2 20.15 0.76 10.39
CA ALA A 2 19.06 0.44 9.48
C ALA A 2 17.99 1.51 9.69
N ASN A 3 18.22 2.69 9.13
CA ASN A 3 17.26 3.79 9.17
C ASN A 3 16.91 4.22 7.73
N HIS A 4 16.50 3.24 6.93
CA HIS A 4 16.11 3.41 5.51
C HIS A 4 14.60 3.12 5.31
N TYR A 5 13.78 3.32 6.34
CA TYR A 5 12.33 3.01 6.30
C TYR A 5 11.43 4.25 6.42
N ALA A 6 12.00 5.45 6.62
CA ALA A 6 11.25 6.67 6.97
C ALA A 6 11.48 7.86 6.00
N LYS A 7 11.84 7.59 4.75
CA LYS A 7 11.97 8.62 3.70
C LYS A 7 11.32 8.06 2.45
N ASP A 8 10.20 8.51 1.92
CA ASP A 8 9.31 9.64 2.18
C ASP A 8 7.95 9.10 1.64
N ALA A 9 6.82 9.28 2.34
CA ALA A 9 5.52 8.97 1.70
C ALA A 9 5.35 9.67 0.35
N ASP A 10 6.04 10.79 0.13
CA ASP A 10 6.11 11.49 -1.15
C ASP A 10 6.87 10.68 -2.23
N ASP A 11 7.99 10.03 -1.89
CA ASP A 11 8.69 9.13 -2.82
C ASP A 11 7.83 7.89 -3.13
N PHE A 12 7.17 7.34 -2.11
CA PHE A 12 6.24 6.23 -2.29
C PHE A 12 5.07 6.64 -3.19
N ALA A 13 4.46 7.81 -2.95
CA ALA A 13 3.43 8.38 -3.81
C ALA A 13 3.95 8.58 -5.23
N ALA A 14 5.14 9.14 -5.42
CA ALA A 14 5.75 9.36 -6.72
C ALA A 14 6.01 8.03 -7.47
N ARG A 15 6.40 6.98 -6.74
CA ARG A 15 6.56 5.63 -7.30
C ARG A 15 5.22 5.03 -7.71
N LEU A 16 4.20 5.11 -6.86
CA LEU A 16 2.84 4.67 -7.20
C LEU A 16 2.28 5.44 -8.39
N ASN A 17 2.58 6.73 -8.49
CA ASN A 17 2.11 7.57 -9.59
C ASN A 17 2.80 7.27 -10.92
N ARG A 18 4.00 6.68 -10.88
CA ARG A 18 4.71 6.15 -12.06
C ARG A 18 4.16 4.81 -12.54
N LEU A 19 3.47 4.06 -11.68
CA LEU A 19 2.82 2.81 -12.09
C LEU A 19 1.63 3.11 -12.98
N THR A 20 1.50 2.35 -14.07
CA THR A 20 0.27 2.30 -14.86
C THR A 20 -0.85 1.65 -14.06
N GLU A 21 -2.09 1.75 -14.53
CA GLU A 21 -3.23 1.10 -13.87
C GLU A 21 -3.04 -0.41 -13.73
N GLU A 22 -2.50 -1.07 -14.76
CA GLU A 22 -2.23 -2.52 -14.75
C GLU A 22 -1.17 -2.90 -13.70
N GLU A 23 -0.06 -2.17 -13.64
CA GLU A 23 1.01 -2.39 -12.66
C GLU A 23 0.52 -2.13 -11.23
N PHE A 24 -0.31 -1.11 -11.06
CA PHE A 24 -0.91 -0.79 -9.77
C PHE A 24 -1.87 -1.90 -9.33
N VAL A 25 -2.74 -2.39 -10.22
CA VAL A 25 -3.65 -3.51 -9.91
C VAL A 25 -2.85 -4.77 -9.56
N SER A 26 -1.79 -5.08 -10.30
CA SER A 26 -0.90 -6.21 -10.01
C SER A 26 -0.27 -6.09 -8.62
N LEU A 27 0.19 -4.90 -8.23
CA LEU A 27 0.71 -4.63 -6.89
C LEU A 27 -0.35 -4.84 -5.80
N ILE A 28 -1.60 -4.41 -6.04
CA ILE A 28 -2.71 -4.68 -5.13
C ILE A 28 -2.94 -6.18 -4.99
N GLU A 29 -2.95 -6.93 -6.08
CA GLU A 29 -3.10 -8.39 -6.03
C GLU A 29 -1.98 -9.09 -5.26
N LEU A 30 -0.72 -8.65 -5.41
CA LEU A 30 0.40 -9.17 -4.63
C LEU A 30 0.24 -8.91 -3.12
N ILE A 31 -0.27 -7.74 -2.75
CA ILE A 31 -0.61 -7.43 -1.35
C ILE A 31 -1.74 -8.34 -0.85
N ARG A 32 -2.77 -8.59 -1.66
CA ARG A 32 -3.89 -9.49 -1.31
C ARG A 32 -3.44 -10.93 -1.09
N VAL A 33 -2.53 -11.41 -1.92
CA VAL A 33 -1.95 -12.75 -1.82
C VAL A 33 -0.98 -12.86 -0.64
N GLY A 34 -0.60 -11.73 -0.02
CA GLY A 34 0.33 -11.68 1.11
C GLY A 34 1.79 -11.86 0.69
N GLU A 35 2.08 -11.74 -0.61
CA GLU A 35 3.44 -11.77 -1.15
C GLU A 35 4.15 -10.43 -0.88
N GLU A 36 3.38 -9.35 -0.89
CA GLU A 36 3.85 -8.00 -0.56
C GLU A 36 3.27 -7.52 0.79
N GLY A 37 4.14 -7.21 1.75
CA GLY A 37 3.71 -6.86 3.11
C GLY A 37 3.28 -5.41 3.28
N ILE A 38 1.97 -5.13 3.24
CA ILE A 38 1.41 -3.81 3.54
C ILE A 38 1.61 -3.39 5.01
N THR A 39 1.77 -4.36 5.90
CA THR A 39 1.89 -4.19 7.35
C THR A 39 3.20 -3.54 7.78
N CYS A 40 4.21 -3.61 6.91
CA CYS A 40 5.51 -3.00 7.13
C CYS A 40 5.55 -1.54 6.65
N LEU A 41 4.48 -1.05 6.00
CA LEU A 41 4.41 0.32 5.55
C LEU A 41 4.12 1.26 6.72
N PRO A 42 4.80 2.41 6.79
CA PRO A 42 4.40 3.47 7.70
C PRO A 42 3.00 3.97 7.34
N THR A 43 2.27 4.47 8.33
CA THR A 43 0.87 4.90 8.18
C THR A 43 0.69 5.90 7.03
N GLU A 44 1.60 6.87 6.90
CA GLU A 44 1.62 7.84 5.80
C GLU A 44 1.66 7.19 4.40
N CYS A 45 2.40 6.09 4.21
CA CYS A 45 2.46 5.38 2.94
C CYS A 45 1.21 4.52 2.72
N ALA A 46 0.69 3.90 3.78
CA ALA A 46 -0.52 3.08 3.71
C ALA A 46 -1.73 3.93 3.31
N GLU A 47 -1.88 5.13 3.89
CA GLU A 47 -2.93 6.08 3.53
C GLU A 47 -2.86 6.47 2.05
N VAL A 48 -1.67 6.79 1.53
CA VAL A 48 -1.47 7.11 0.10
C VAL A 48 -1.84 5.93 -0.79
N LEU A 49 -1.43 4.71 -0.42
CA LEU A 49 -1.76 3.49 -1.19
C LEU A 49 -3.28 3.28 -1.26
N ILE A 50 -3.97 3.42 -0.13
CA ILE A 50 -5.41 3.21 0.00
C ILE A 50 -6.18 4.28 -0.80
N GLU A 51 -5.76 5.54 -0.73
CA GLU A 51 -6.35 6.60 -1.56
C GLU A 51 -6.16 6.35 -3.06
N GLN A 52 -4.98 5.89 -3.48
CA GLN A 52 -4.73 5.54 -4.88
C GLN A 52 -5.54 4.33 -5.32
N ALA A 53 -5.67 3.31 -4.46
CA ALA A 53 -6.50 2.15 -4.71
C ALA A 53 -7.97 2.54 -4.84
N MET A 54 -8.46 3.44 -3.99
CA MET A 54 -9.84 3.92 -4.08
C MET A 54 -10.12 4.60 -5.43
N ARG A 55 -9.16 5.38 -5.94
CA ARG A 55 -9.28 6.11 -7.21
C ARG A 55 -9.13 5.22 -8.44
N ARG A 56 -8.23 4.23 -8.39
CA ARG A 56 -7.84 3.40 -9.54
C ARG A 56 -8.58 2.05 -9.58
N ALA A 57 -8.63 1.35 -8.45
CA ALA A 57 -9.22 0.01 -8.31
C ALA A 57 -10.63 0.02 -7.69
N GLY A 58 -11.04 1.15 -7.10
CA GLY A 58 -12.36 1.34 -6.51
C GLY A 58 -12.39 1.12 -4.99
N ALA A 59 -13.55 1.40 -4.40
CA ALA A 59 -13.74 1.40 -2.94
C ALA A 59 -13.54 0.01 -2.31
N GLU A 60 -13.88 -1.08 -3.01
CA GLU A 60 -13.70 -2.45 -2.51
C GLU A 60 -12.22 -2.78 -2.27
N ALA A 61 -11.35 -2.46 -3.24
CA ALA A 61 -9.92 -2.69 -3.12
C ALA A 61 -9.31 -1.85 -1.98
N ALA A 62 -9.70 -0.57 -1.87
CA ALA A 62 -9.22 0.31 -0.80
C ALA A 62 -9.60 -0.20 0.60
N ASN A 63 -10.86 -0.63 0.77
CA ASN A 63 -11.34 -1.13 2.05
C ASN A 63 -10.64 -2.44 2.46
N GLU A 64 -10.33 -3.29 1.49
CA GLU A 64 -9.62 -4.54 1.77
C GLU A 64 -8.15 -4.30 2.16
N LEU A 65 -7.45 -3.37 1.48
CA LEU A 65 -6.11 -2.96 1.89
C LEU A 65 -6.09 -2.37 3.30
N TYR A 66 -7.08 -1.56 3.65
CA TYR A 66 -7.21 -1.02 4.99
C TYR A 66 -7.40 -2.13 6.02
N ALA A 67 -8.28 -3.10 5.75
CA ALA A 67 -8.47 -4.26 6.62
C ALA A 67 -7.19 -5.10 6.76
N LEU A 68 -6.45 -5.35 5.67
CA LEU A 68 -5.17 -6.08 5.70
C LEU A 68 -4.11 -5.32 6.52
N TYR A 69 -4.05 -4.00 6.36
CA TYR A 69 -3.17 -3.13 7.15
C TYR A 69 -3.51 -3.22 8.64
N GLU A 70 -4.78 -3.06 9.03
CA GLU A 70 -5.20 -3.19 10.42
C GLU A 70 -4.94 -4.59 10.99
N MET A 71 -5.35 -5.64 10.28
CA MET A 71 -5.21 -7.03 10.72
C MET A 71 -3.76 -7.45 10.88
N GLY A 72 -2.89 -7.02 9.98
CA GLY A 72 -1.49 -7.38 10.05
C GLY A 72 -0.66 -6.53 11.03
N THR A 73 -1.19 -5.37 11.46
CA THR A 73 -0.63 -4.60 12.59
C THR A 73 -0.98 -5.25 13.94
N GLN A 74 -1.98 -6.13 13.98
CA GLN A 74 -2.41 -6.85 15.20
C GLN A 74 -1.56 -8.11 15.49
N CYS A 75 -0.68 -8.53 14.58
CA CYS A 75 0.31 -9.57 14.82
C CYS A 75 1.63 -8.96 15.30
N GLN A 76 1.64 -8.34 16.49
CA GLN A 76 2.87 -8.04 17.22
C GLN A 76 2.69 -8.35 18.71
#